data_AF-A0A4Q1CSK1-F1
#
_entry.id   AF-A0A4Q1CSK1-F1
#
_cell.length_a   1.000
_cell.length_b   1.000
_cell.length_c   1.000
_cell.angle_alpha   90.00
_cell.angle_beta   90.00
_cell.angle_gamma   90.00
#
_symmetry.space_group_name_H-M   'P 1'
#
loop_
_entity.id
_entity.type
_entity.pdbx_description
1 polymer ?
#
loop_
_entity_poly.entity_id
_entity_poly.type
_entity_poly.pdbx_seq_one_letter_code
_entity_poly.pdbx_strand_id
1 'polypeptide(L)'
;MTAEILVPVSFGELLDKISILQIKSERISDEGKLANVRKELSALEQTWMAHPAAVKDIAKLRGELKAVNEQLWDIEDDIRLKEKAQAFDQGFIDLARSVYLRNDERARIKKAINLALGSAYVEEKSYQDYAQRG
;
A
#
# COMPACT_ATOMS: atom_id res chain seq x y z
N MET A 1 -27.45 7.67 -9.10
CA MET A 1 -26.83 6.39 -9.46
C MET A 1 -25.36 6.48 -9.09
N THR A 2 -24.86 5.59 -8.23
CA THR A 2 -23.42 5.44 -8.04
C THR A 2 -22.90 4.56 -9.16
N ALA A 3 -21.96 5.06 -9.96
CA ALA A 3 -21.34 4.32 -11.05
C ALA A 3 -19.98 3.76 -10.60
N GLU A 4 -19.70 2.52 -10.96
CA GLU A 4 -18.42 1.84 -10.70
C GLU A 4 -17.83 1.36 -12.03
N ILE A 5 -16.49 1.37 -12.11
CA ILE A 5 -15.76 0.82 -13.26
C ILE A 5 -14.99 -0.39 -12.75
N LEU A 6 -15.15 -1.53 -13.41
CA LEU A 6 -14.41 -2.74 -13.11
C LEU A 6 -13.12 -2.76 -13.93
N VAL A 7 -11.99 -2.97 -13.25
CA VAL A 7 -10.67 -3.03 -13.87
C VAL A 7 -9.97 -4.35 -13.53
N PRO A 8 -9.29 -4.99 -14.49
CA PRO A 8 -8.42 -6.11 -14.19
C PRO A 8 -7.18 -5.60 -13.45
N VAL A 9 -6.87 -6.21 -12.31
CA VAL A 9 -5.68 -5.88 -11.50
C VAL A 9 -5.03 -7.16 -10.99
N SER A 10 -3.74 -7.07 -10.61
CA SER A 10 -3.06 -8.17 -9.93
C SER A 10 -3.59 -8.37 -8.51
N PHE A 11 -3.40 -9.56 -7.93
CA PHE A 11 -3.79 -9.80 -6.53
C PHE A 11 -3.03 -8.89 -5.56
N GLY A 12 -1.75 -8.67 -5.81
CA GLY A 12 -0.91 -7.78 -5.03
C GLY A 12 -1.43 -6.35 -5.03
N GLU A 13 -1.91 -5.85 -6.17
CA GLU A 13 -2.51 -4.52 -6.28
C GLU A 13 -3.82 -4.41 -5.49
N LEU A 14 -4.71 -5.39 -5.62
CA LEU A 14 -5.97 -5.42 -4.87
C LEU A 14 -5.70 -5.42 -3.36
N LEU A 15 -4.81 -6.30 -2.89
CA LEU A 15 -4.50 -6.44 -1.47
C LEU A 15 -3.72 -5.24 -0.91
N ASP A 16 -2.89 -4.58 -1.74
CA ASP A 16 -2.22 -3.32 -1.39
C ASP A 16 -3.24 -2.23 -1.12
N LYS A 17 -4.19 -2.04 -2.05
CA LYS A 17 -5.27 -1.06 -1.91
C LYS A 17 -6.15 -1.33 -0.68
N ILE A 18 -6.50 -2.59 -0.43
CA ILE A 18 -7.22 -3.00 0.78
C ILE A 18 -6.42 -2.59 2.03
N SER A 19 -5.12 -2.88 2.09
CA SER A 19 -4.30 -2.56 3.27
C SER A 19 -4.20 -1.05 3.52
N ILE A 20 -4.08 -0.23 2.47
CA ILE A 20 -4.08 1.23 2.58
C ILE A 20 -5.43 1.74 3.12
N LEU A 21 -6.55 1.19 2.65
CA LEU A 21 -7.87 1.56 3.13
C LEU A 21 -8.11 1.12 4.57
N GLN A 22 -7.58 -0.03 4.99
CA GLN A 22 -7.61 -0.46 6.40
C GLN A 22 -6.88 0.54 7.29
N ILE A 23 -5.65 0.94 6.92
CA ILE A 23 -4.87 1.96 7.65
C ILE A 23 -5.62 3.29 7.70
N LYS A 24 -6.18 3.74 6.56
CA LYS A 24 -7.02 4.95 6.53
C LYS A 24 -8.23 4.84 7.46
N SER A 25 -8.87 3.68 7.52
CA SER A 25 -10.03 3.46 8.40
C SER A 25 -9.68 3.48 9.89
N GLU A 26 -8.42 3.15 10.22
CA GLU A 26 -7.87 3.16 11.57
C GLU A 26 -7.37 4.55 12.00
N ARG A 27 -6.79 5.32 11.06
CA ARG A 27 -6.09 6.59 11.38
C ARG A 27 -6.87 7.86 11.08
N ILE A 28 -7.86 7.85 10.18
CA ILE A 28 -8.67 9.03 9.87
C ILE A 28 -9.78 9.17 10.92
N SER A 29 -9.96 10.37 11.49
CA SER A 29 -11.03 10.65 12.48
C SER A 29 -12.25 11.35 11.89
N ASP A 30 -12.14 11.95 10.70
CA ASP A 30 -13.24 12.64 10.04
C ASP A 30 -14.31 11.63 9.57
N GLU A 31 -15.52 11.75 10.10
CA GLU A 31 -16.60 10.78 9.87
C GLU A 31 -17.04 10.69 8.41
N GLY A 32 -17.07 11.82 7.69
CA GLY A 32 -17.44 11.86 6.28
C GLY A 32 -16.41 11.12 5.40
N LYS A 33 -15.12 11.33 5.67
CA LYS A 33 -14.04 10.59 5.01
C LYS A 33 -14.07 9.10 5.39
N LEU A 34 -14.30 8.77 6.66
CA LEU A 34 -14.41 7.38 7.12
C LEU A 34 -15.55 6.63 6.43
N ALA A 35 -16.71 7.27 6.23
CA ALA A 35 -17.82 6.65 5.52
C ALA A 35 -17.42 6.26 4.09
N ASN A 36 -16.69 7.13 3.39
CA ASN A 36 -16.18 6.86 2.04
C ASN A 36 -15.13 5.72 2.05
N VAL A 37 -14.15 5.76 2.96
CA VAL A 37 -13.11 4.74 3.09
C VAL A 37 -13.71 3.37 3.38
N ARG A 38 -14.65 3.28 4.33
CA ARG A 38 -15.29 2.01 4.71
C ARG A 38 -16.16 1.46 3.60
N LYS A 39 -16.84 2.32 2.83
CA LYS A 39 -17.62 1.90 1.67
C LYS A 39 -16.73 1.24 0.62
N GLU A 40 -15.62 1.87 0.27
CA GLU A 40 -14.67 1.33 -0.70
C GLU A 40 -13.99 0.04 -0.18
N LEU A 41 -13.54 0.05 1.08
CA LEU A 41 -12.92 -1.11 1.73
C LEU A 41 -13.84 -2.33 1.70
N SER A 42 -15.11 -2.15 2.10
CA SER A 42 -16.10 -3.23 2.12
C SER A 42 -16.33 -3.84 0.73
N ALA A 43 -16.39 -3.02 -0.32
CA ALA A 43 -16.55 -3.51 -1.69
C ALA A 43 -15.34 -4.35 -2.16
N LEU A 44 -14.12 -3.91 -1.86
CA LEU A 44 -12.90 -4.65 -2.22
C LEU A 44 -12.72 -5.92 -1.38
N GLU A 45 -13.05 -5.88 -0.09
CA GLU A 45 -13.00 -7.06 0.79
C GLU A 45 -14.02 -8.12 0.36
N GLN A 46 -15.25 -7.72 0.00
CA GLN A 46 -16.24 -8.65 -0.56
C GLN A 46 -15.75 -9.30 -1.86
N THR A 47 -15.15 -8.50 -2.75
CA THR A 47 -14.56 -9.00 -4.00
C THR A 47 -13.43 -10.00 -3.73
N TRP A 48 -12.55 -9.71 -2.78
CA TRP A 48 -11.48 -10.63 -2.38
C TRP A 48 -12.03 -11.92 -1.79
N MET A 49 -12.94 -11.83 -0.82
CA MET A 49 -13.49 -13.00 -0.12
C MET A 49 -14.32 -13.92 -1.02
N ALA A 50 -14.92 -13.39 -2.09
CA ALA A 50 -15.62 -14.18 -3.10
C ALA A 50 -14.67 -14.95 -4.04
N HIS A 51 -13.38 -14.59 -4.10
CA HIS A 51 -12.43 -15.21 -5.01
C HIS A 51 -11.82 -16.50 -4.40
N PRO A 52 -11.73 -17.63 -5.13
CA PRO A 52 -11.20 -18.89 -4.61
C PRO A 52 -9.78 -18.80 -4.03
N ALA A 53 -8.96 -17.87 -4.52
CA ALA A 53 -7.61 -17.64 -4.00
C ALA A 53 -7.57 -17.15 -2.54
N ALA A 54 -8.70 -16.67 -1.99
CA ALA A 54 -8.78 -16.17 -0.62
C ALA A 54 -8.54 -17.25 0.46
N VAL A 55 -8.65 -18.54 0.11
CA VAL A 55 -8.36 -19.64 1.04
C VAL A 55 -6.87 -19.96 1.15
N LYS A 56 -6.03 -19.42 0.26
CA LYS A 56 -4.57 -19.64 0.31
C LYS A 56 -3.96 -18.86 1.47
N ASP A 57 -3.05 -19.49 2.21
CA ASP A 57 -2.36 -18.82 3.31
C ASP A 57 -1.29 -17.85 2.79
N ILE A 58 -1.62 -16.57 2.91
CA ILE A 58 -0.73 -15.43 2.67
C ILE A 58 -0.77 -14.45 3.85
N ALA A 59 -1.19 -14.90 5.03
CA ALA A 59 -1.41 -14.03 6.20
C ALA A 59 -0.16 -13.23 6.55
N LYS A 60 1.02 -13.89 6.51
CA LYS A 60 2.32 -13.25 6.71
C LYS A 60 2.57 -12.12 5.69
N LEU A 61 2.40 -12.41 4.40
CA LEU A 61 2.62 -11.42 3.33
C LEU A 61 1.66 -10.24 3.42
N ARG A 62 0.40 -10.49 3.81
CA ARG A 62 -0.58 -9.41 4.05
C ARG A 62 -0.18 -8.53 5.24
N GLY A 63 0.33 -9.14 6.31
CA GLY A 63 0.87 -8.41 7.47
C GLY A 63 2.07 -7.55 7.10
N GLU A 64 3.03 -8.11 6.34
CA GLU A 64 4.19 -7.37 5.84
C GLU A 64 3.78 -6.20 4.93
N LEU A 65 2.80 -6.41 4.04
CA LEU A 65 2.29 -5.37 3.16
C LEU A 65 1.66 -4.22 3.93
N LYS A 66 0.82 -4.54 4.93
CA LYS A 66 0.22 -3.53 5.81
C LYS A 66 1.30 -2.76 6.57
N ALA A 67 2.26 -3.46 7.17
CA ALA A 67 3.34 -2.83 7.95
C ALA A 67 4.19 -1.86 7.11
N VAL A 68 4.50 -2.21 5.85
CA VAL A 68 5.23 -1.30 4.95
C VAL A 68 4.38 -0.09 4.56
N ASN A 69 3.06 -0.26 4.37
CA ASN A 69 2.17 0.87 4.13
C ASN A 69 2.02 1.78 5.36
N GLU A 70 2.04 1.23 6.58
CA GLU A 70 2.07 2.03 7.82
C GLU A 70 3.37 2.84 7.92
N GLN A 71 4.52 2.23 7.62
CA GLN A 71 5.80 2.95 7.58
C GLN A 71 5.79 4.08 6.55
N LEU A 72 5.24 3.83 5.35
CA LEU A 72 5.10 4.87 4.32
C LEU A 72 4.19 6.03 4.78
N TRP A 73 3.10 5.72 5.49
CA TRP A 73 2.24 6.73 6.08
C TRP A 73 3.01 7.59 7.09
N ASP A 74 3.73 6.96 8.02
CA ASP A 74 4.50 7.65 9.06
C ASP A 74 5.58 8.55 8.42
N ILE A 75 6.30 8.05 7.40
CA ILE A 75 7.27 8.84 6.65
C ILE A 75 6.62 10.05 5.98
N GLU A 76 5.44 9.89 5.37
CA GLU A 76 4.75 10.99 4.72
C GLU A 76 4.30 12.07 5.73
N ASP A 77 3.79 11.66 6.88
CA ASP A 77 3.41 12.57 7.97
C ASP A 77 4.63 13.33 8.51
N ASP A 78 5.76 12.65 8.72
CA ASP A 78 7.02 13.27 9.18
C ASP A 78 7.57 14.27 8.15
N ILE A 79 7.51 13.93 6.85
CA ILE A 79 7.89 14.86 5.77
C ILE A 79 7.01 16.11 5.81
N ARG A 80 5.69 15.96 5.98
CA ARG A 80 4.76 17.10 6.06
C ARG A 80 5.01 17.98 7.28
N LEU A 81 5.38 17.38 8.42
CA LEU A 81 5.75 18.14 9.62
C LEU A 81 7.03 18.97 9.39
N LYS A 82 8.05 18.39 8.75
CA LYS A 82 9.27 19.12 8.38
C LYS A 82 9.01 20.20 7.33
N GLU A 83 8.21 19.91 6.31
CA GLU A 83 7.79 20.90 5.29
C GLU A 83 7.11 22.10 5.93
N LYS A 84 6.15 21.86 6.83
CA LYS A 84 5.44 22.92 7.58
C LYS A 84 6.39 23.77 8.41
N ALA A 85 7.45 23.16 8.96
CA ALA A 85 8.50 23.84 9.70
C ALA A 85 9.60 24.44 8.79
N GLN A 86 9.52 24.24 7.47
CA GLN A 86 10.56 24.57 6.49
C GLN A 86 11.95 24.00 6.84
N ALA A 87 11.97 22.82 7.48
CA ALA A 87 13.17 22.15 7.95
C ALA A 87 13.73 21.19 6.90
N PHE A 88 14.46 21.72 5.92
CA PHE A 88 15.10 20.95 4.83
C PHE A 88 16.50 20.45 5.22
N ASP A 89 16.57 19.77 6.35
CA ASP A 89 17.81 19.28 6.94
C ASP A 89 18.17 17.84 6.52
N GLN A 90 19.23 17.28 7.11
CA GLN A 90 19.62 15.90 6.84
C GLN A 90 18.50 14.89 7.14
N GLY A 91 17.69 15.14 8.19
CA GLY A 91 16.56 14.29 8.52
C GLY A 91 15.46 14.32 7.43
N PHE A 92 15.22 15.47 6.81
CA PHE A 92 14.34 15.57 5.64
C PHE A 92 14.87 14.73 4.47
N ILE A 93 16.18 14.83 4.19
CA ILE A 93 16.83 14.07 3.13
C ILE A 93 16.72 12.56 3.39
N ASP A 94 16.94 12.13 4.64
CA ASP A 94 16.87 10.73 5.03
C ASP A 94 15.45 10.17 4.91
N LEU A 95 14.44 10.94 5.33
CA LEU A 95 13.03 10.60 5.12
C LEU A 95 12.70 10.47 3.63
N ALA A 96 13.07 11.46 2.82
CA ALA A 96 12.83 11.43 1.37
C ALA A 96 13.50 10.22 0.69
N ARG A 97 14.71 9.85 1.13
CA ARG A 97 15.40 8.64 0.63
C ARG A 97 14.71 7.36 1.09
N SER A 98 14.16 7.33 2.31
CA SER A 98 13.46 6.15 2.81
C SER A 98 12.19 5.81 2.02
N VAL A 99 11.54 6.82 1.40
CA VAL A 99 10.32 6.63 0.60
C VAL A 99 10.51 5.61 -0.52
N TYR A 100 11.54 5.76 -1.36
CA TYR A 100 11.73 4.82 -2.47
C TYR A 100 12.13 3.43 -1.97
N LEU A 101 12.94 3.34 -0.91
CA LEU A 101 13.32 2.07 -0.28
C LEU A 101 12.10 1.30 0.24
N ARG A 102 11.15 1.99 0.89
CA ARG A 102 9.90 1.37 1.36
C ARG A 102 8.96 1.03 0.20
N ASN A 103 8.90 1.86 -0.85
CA ASN A 103 8.12 1.55 -2.05
C ASN A 103 8.67 0.34 -2.84
N ASP A 104 9.98 0.12 -2.82
CA ASP A 104 10.60 -1.06 -3.40
C ASP A 104 10.28 -2.31 -2.60
N GLU A 105 10.36 -2.23 -1.27
CA GLU A 105 9.93 -3.33 -0.41
C GLU A 105 8.44 -3.66 -0.58
N ARG A 106 7.57 -2.63 -0.64
CA ARG A 106 6.13 -2.81 -0.90
C ARG A 106 5.90 -3.58 -2.20
N ALA A 107 6.60 -3.20 -3.26
CA ALA A 107 6.46 -3.87 -4.55
C ALA A 107 7.02 -5.30 -4.54
N ARG A 108 8.13 -5.56 -3.82
CA ARG A 108 8.66 -6.91 -3.62
C ARG A 108 7.62 -7.80 -2.96
N ILE A 109 6.94 -7.31 -1.92
CA ILE A 109 5.86 -8.02 -1.22
C ILE A 109 4.66 -8.25 -2.15
N LYS A 110 4.21 -7.23 -2.90
CA LYS A 110 3.13 -7.37 -3.90
C LYS A 110 3.46 -8.45 -4.94
N LYS A 111 4.72 -8.50 -5.41
CA LYS A 111 5.17 -9.53 -6.35
C LYS A 111 5.15 -10.93 -5.70
N ALA A 112 5.59 -11.05 -4.45
CA ALA A 112 5.51 -12.32 -3.72
C ALA A 112 4.06 -12.82 -3.55
N ILE A 113 3.12 -11.92 -3.26
CA ILE A 113 1.67 -12.21 -3.23
C ILE A 113 1.17 -12.68 -4.59
N ASN A 114 1.54 -11.97 -5.67
CA ASN A 114 1.16 -12.34 -7.02
C ASN A 114 1.61 -13.76 -7.37
N LEU A 115 2.85 -14.12 -7.03
CA LEU A 115 3.38 -15.46 -7.26
C LEU A 115 2.67 -16.52 -6.41
N ALA A 116 2.46 -16.28 -5.12
CA ALA A 116 1.79 -17.22 -4.22
C ALA A 116 0.33 -17.52 -4.65
N LEU A 117 -0.36 -16.50 -5.16
CA LEU A 117 -1.75 -16.63 -5.57
C LEU A 117 -1.92 -17.10 -7.02
N GLY A 118 -0.89 -17.00 -7.86
CA GLY A 118 -0.96 -17.32 -9.29
C GLY A 118 -1.63 -16.21 -10.10
N SER A 119 -1.27 -14.96 -9.81
CA SER A 119 -1.83 -13.77 -10.48
C SER A 119 -1.60 -13.80 -11.99
N ALA A 120 -2.62 -13.44 -12.76
CA ALA A 120 -2.52 -13.28 -14.21
C ALA A 120 -1.71 -12.03 -14.61
N TYR A 121 -1.63 -11.04 -13.72
CA TYR A 121 -0.89 -9.80 -13.92
C TYR A 121 0.22 -9.66 -12.90
N VAL A 122 1.35 -9.08 -13.32
CA VAL A 122 2.46 -8.69 -12.46
C VAL A 122 2.82 -7.25 -12.82
N GLU A 123 2.94 -6.40 -11.80
CA GLU A 123 3.44 -5.04 -11.99
C GLU A 123 4.96 -5.11 -12.18
N GLU A 124 5.45 -4.59 -13.31
CA GLU A 124 6.89 -4.52 -13.60
C GLU A 124 7.43 -3.14 -13.24
N LYS A 125 8.58 -3.11 -12.57
CA LYS A 125 9.30 -1.86 -12.31
C LYS A 125 10.41 -1.68 -13.34
N SER A 126 10.62 -0.44 -13.75
CA SER A 126 11.69 -0.03 -14.69
C SER A 126 13.00 0.37 -13.98
N TYR A 127 13.08 0.30 -12.65
CA TYR A 127 14.17 0.97 -11.93
C TYR A 127 15.52 0.27 -12.08
N GLN A 128 16.55 1.09 -12.37
CA GLN A 128 17.93 0.78 -12.07
C GLN A 128 18.11 0.72 -10.55
N ASP A 129 18.90 -0.23 -10.07
CA ASP A 129 19.16 -0.42 -8.64
C ASP A 129 19.94 0.81 -8.10
N TYR A 130 19.23 1.75 -7.46
CA TYR A 130 19.82 2.96 -6.88
C TYR A 130 20.34 2.74 -5.45
N ALA A 131 20.36 1.50 -4.97
CA ALA A 131 21.09 1.15 -3.77
C ALA A 131 22.55 1.54 -3.98
N GLN A 132 22.95 2.68 -3.41
CA GLN A 132 24.35 3.07 -3.37
C GLN A 132 25.10 1.92 -2.71
N ARG A 133 25.98 1.27 -3.49
CA ARG A 133 27.02 0.39 -2.95
C ARG A 133 27.89 1.26 -2.04
N GLY A 134 27.59 1.23 -0.75
CA GLY A 134 28.50 1.64 0.32
C GLY A 134 29.50 0.53 0.56
#